data_AF-A0A1F4VJG6-F1
#
_entry.id   AF-A0A1F4VJG6-F1
#
_cell.length_a   1.000
_cell.length_b   1.000
_cell.length_c   1.000
_cell.angle_alpha   90.00
_cell.angle_beta   90.00
_cell.angle_gamma   90.00
#
_symmetry.space_group_name_H-M   'P 1'
#
loop_
_entity.id
_entity.type
_entity.pdbx_description
1 polymer ?
#
loop_
_entity_poly.entity_id
_entity_poly.type
_entity_poly.pdbx_seq_one_letter_code
_entity_poly.pdbx_strand_id
1 'polypeptide(L)'
;MCTKTQIISSDGSKTALNGMLGHGPDSDLLVEKSIKAGETVKIRAIFDPNAHGPQGVGFIKRNITLETNLKTNPIIQVTFDAEVTR
;
A
#
# COMPACT_ATOMS: atom_id res chain seq x y z
N MET A 1 2.09 -10.34 -8.32
CA MET A 1 1.93 -9.59 -7.05
C MET A 1 0.57 -8.92 -7.04
N CYS A 2 -0.39 -9.28 -6.18
CA CYS A 2 -1.77 -8.80 -6.32
C CYS A 2 -2.00 -7.36 -5.87
N THR A 3 -1.21 -6.87 -4.90
CA THR A 3 -1.29 -5.49 -4.44
C THR A 3 0.12 -4.96 -4.23
N LYS A 4 0.35 -3.72 -4.68
CA LYS A 4 1.54 -2.94 -4.34
C LYS A 4 1.13 -1.57 -3.84
N THR A 5 1.97 -0.96 -3.02
CA THR A 5 1.70 0.37 -2.46
C THR A 5 2.92 1.29 -2.60
N GLN A 6 2.69 2.59 -2.62
CA GLN A 6 3.75 3.59 -2.54
C GLN A 6 3.22 4.86 -1.89
N ILE A 7 4.13 5.68 -1.35
CA ILE A 7 3.81 7.02 -0.87
C ILE A 7 4.08 8.04 -1.99
N ILE A 8 3.18 9.02 -2.12
CA ILE A 8 3.34 10.18 -2.99
C ILE A 8 3.35 11.44 -2.12
N SER A 9 4.46 12.16 -2.15
CA SER A 9 4.60 13.44 -1.45
C SER A 9 3.85 14.57 -2.15
N SER A 10 3.67 15.68 -1.43
CA SER A 10 2.98 16.87 -1.95
C SER A 10 3.68 17.51 -3.16
N ASP A 11 4.99 17.32 -3.30
CA ASP A 11 5.80 17.75 -4.46
C ASP A 11 5.73 16.79 -5.66
N GLY A 12 4.97 15.70 -5.54
CA GLY A 12 4.81 14.68 -6.58
C GLY A 12 5.91 13.60 -6.59
N SER A 13 6.92 13.68 -5.72
CA SER A 13 7.92 12.63 -5.55
C SER A 13 7.28 11.33 -5.03
N LYS A 14 7.85 10.18 -5.42
CA LYS A 14 7.29 8.85 -5.19
C LYS A 14 8.32 7.93 -4.57
N THR A 15 7.93 7.14 -3.59
CA THR A 15 8.74 6.02 -3.10
C THR A 15 8.70 4.86 -4.09
N ALA A 16 9.51 3.82 -3.82
CA ALA A 16 9.38 2.55 -4.51
C ALA A 16 7.97 1.94 -4.31
N LEU A 17 7.61 1.02 -5.19
CA LEU A 17 6.41 0.20 -5.04
C LEU A 17 6.70 -0.98 -4.12
N ASN A 18 6.18 -0.90 -2.91
CA ASN A 18 6.31 -1.92 -1.88
C ASN A 18 5.29 -3.03 -2.05
N GLY A 19 5.69 -4.22 -1.65
CA GLY A 19 4.93 -5.44 -1.83
C GLY A 19 3.94 -5.75 -0.70
N MET A 20 3.71 -7.04 -0.49
CA MET A 20 2.82 -7.68 0.44
C MET A 20 3.70 -8.57 1.29
N LEU A 21 3.41 -8.60 2.59
CA LEU A 21 4.09 -9.48 3.52
C LEU A 21 4.00 -10.94 3.03
N GLY A 22 5.14 -11.62 3.01
CA GLY A 22 5.25 -13.02 2.56
C GLY A 22 5.34 -13.23 1.04
N HIS A 23 5.31 -12.17 0.22
CA HIS A 23 5.35 -12.26 -1.25
C HIS A 23 6.64 -11.65 -1.86
N GLY A 24 7.74 -11.66 -1.11
CA GLY A 24 9.03 -11.07 -1.47
C GLY A 24 9.95 -11.00 -0.26
N PRO A 25 11.18 -10.47 -0.41
CA PRO A 25 12.05 -10.18 0.73
C PRO A 25 11.46 -9.06 1.61
N ASP A 26 11.76 -9.07 2.90
CA ASP A 26 11.24 -8.06 3.84
C ASP A 26 11.69 -6.63 3.50
N SER A 27 12.81 -6.49 2.78
CA SER A 27 13.25 -5.19 2.25
C SER A 27 12.23 -4.55 1.32
N ASP A 28 11.39 -5.33 0.65
CA ASP A 28 10.33 -4.82 -0.23
C ASP A 28 9.17 -4.17 0.55
N LEU A 29 9.17 -4.25 1.87
CA LEU A 29 8.19 -3.60 2.75
C LEU A 29 8.71 -2.27 3.32
N LEU A 30 10.00 -1.96 3.17
CA LEU A 30 10.61 -0.75 3.70
C LEU A 30 10.35 0.45 2.78
N VAL A 31 9.79 1.52 3.34
CA VAL A 31 9.45 2.76 2.61
C VAL A 31 10.47 3.88 2.89
N GLU A 32 11.11 3.85 4.07
CA GLU A 32 12.10 4.84 4.55
C GLU A 32 11.70 6.32 4.38
N LYS A 33 10.39 6.61 4.41
CA LYS A 33 9.87 7.97 4.25
C LYS A 33 9.69 8.66 5.59
N SER A 34 10.39 9.78 5.79
CA SER A 34 10.09 10.73 6.86
C SER A 34 8.97 11.68 6.43
N ILE A 35 7.97 11.86 7.29
CA ILE A 35 6.84 12.80 7.11
C ILE A 35 6.97 13.85 8.22
N LYS A 36 7.08 15.12 7.84
CA LYS A 36 7.23 16.22 8.80
C LYS A 36 5.90 16.56 9.48
N ALA A 37 5.97 17.24 10.62
CA ALA A 37 4.77 17.76 11.28
C ALA A 37 3.99 18.69 10.32
N GLY A 38 2.69 18.44 10.16
CA GLY A 38 1.82 19.18 9.23
C GLY A 38 1.96 18.80 7.76
N GLU A 39 2.90 17.91 7.39
CA GLU A 39 3.00 17.40 6.02
C GLU A 39 1.87 16.41 5.73
N THR A 40 1.32 16.50 4.53
CA THR A 40 0.38 15.50 4.01
C THR A 40 1.01 14.75 2.85
N VAL A 41 0.80 13.44 2.81
CA VAL A 41 1.18 12.55 1.73
C VAL A 41 -0.01 11.71 1.29
N LYS A 42 0.05 11.14 0.09
CA LYS A 42 -0.96 10.20 -0.41
C LYS A 42 -0.40 8.79 -0.39
N ILE A 43 -1.24 7.82 -0.01
CA ILE A 43 -0.96 6.40 -0.21
C ILE A 43 -1.57 6.01 -1.55
N ARG A 44 -0.76 5.51 -2.48
CA ARG A 44 -1.24 4.93 -3.73
C ARG A 44 -1.20 3.42 -3.62
N ALA A 45 -2.36 2.80 -3.66
CA ALA A 45 -2.51 1.36 -3.80
C ALA A 45 -2.74 0.99 -5.27
N ILE A 46 -2.05 -0.04 -5.73
CA ILE A 46 -2.22 -0.62 -7.07
C ILE A 46 -2.62 -2.07 -6.87
N PHE A 47 -3.86 -2.40 -7.24
CA PHE A 47 -4.37 -3.76 -7.25
C PHE A 47 -4.32 -4.31 -8.68
N ASP A 48 -3.75 -5.50 -8.86
CA ASP A 48 -3.70 -6.22 -10.13
C ASP A 48 -4.61 -7.47 -10.03
N PRO A 49 -5.82 -7.44 -10.63
CA PRO A 49 -6.73 -8.58 -10.60
C PRO A 49 -6.20 -9.80 -11.34
N ASN A 50 -5.28 -9.62 -12.29
CA ASN A 50 -4.72 -10.72 -13.10
C ASN A 50 -3.55 -11.43 -12.42
N ALA A 51 -3.07 -10.94 -11.27
CA ALA A 51 -1.93 -11.50 -10.57
C ALA A 51 -2.09 -12.97 -10.13
N HIS A 52 -3.33 -13.46 -10.05
CA HIS A 52 -3.66 -14.85 -9.70
C HIS A 52 -4.37 -15.61 -10.84
N GLY A 53 -4.35 -15.06 -12.07
CA GLY A 53 -4.93 -15.69 -13.26
C GLY A 53 -6.17 -14.96 -13.80
N PRO A 54 -6.71 -15.42 -14.94
CA PRO A 54 -7.69 -14.68 -15.77
C PRO A 54 -9.12 -14.58 -15.18
N GLN A 55 -9.35 -15.06 -13.96
CA GLN A 55 -10.66 -15.07 -13.32
C GLN A 55 -10.73 -14.18 -12.06
N GLY A 56 -9.89 -13.15 -11.96
CA GLY A 56 -9.83 -12.23 -10.81
C GLY A 56 -11.05 -11.30 -10.65
N VAL A 57 -12.26 -11.81 -10.83
CA VAL A 57 -13.54 -11.11 -10.64
C VAL A 57 -14.12 -11.40 -9.24
N GLY A 58 -15.01 -10.54 -8.78
CA GLY A 58 -15.68 -10.64 -7.48
C GLY A 58 -15.18 -9.62 -6.45
N PHE A 59 -15.77 -9.70 -5.26
CA PHE A 59 -15.45 -8.80 -4.16
C PHE A 59 -14.01 -8.97 -3.67
N ILE A 60 -13.33 -7.83 -3.49
CA ILE A 60 -12.03 -7.75 -2.85
C ILE A 60 -12.07 -6.81 -1.65
N LYS A 61 -11.25 -7.11 -0.66
CA LYS A 61 -10.92 -6.21 0.45
C LYS A 61 -9.42 -6.25 0.69
N ARG A 62 -8.78 -5.09 0.77
CA ARG A 62 -7.33 -4.97 0.95
C ARG A 62 -7.05 -4.05 2.13
N ASN A 63 -6.16 -4.53 2.99
CA ASN A 63 -5.66 -3.78 4.13
C ASN A 63 -4.23 -3.32 3.80
N ILE A 64 -3.99 -2.03 3.96
CA ILE A 64 -2.68 -1.42 3.86
C ILE A 64 -2.29 -0.99 5.26
N THR A 65 -1.22 -1.58 5.77
CA THR A 65 -0.70 -1.29 7.10
C THR A 65 0.56 -0.46 6.97
N LEU A 66 0.59 0.67 7.66
CA LEU A 66 1.77 1.51 7.82
C LEU A 66 2.25 1.38 9.27
N GLU A 67 3.49 0.93 9.44
CA GLU A 67 4.19 1.01 10.71
C GLU A 67 4.96 2.34 10.77
N THR A 68 4.80 3.05 11.87
CA THR A 68 5.33 4.40 12.08
C THR A 68 6.03 4.49 13.42
N ASN A 69 6.77 5.58 13.61
CA ASN A 69 7.42 5.92 14.87
C ASN A 69 6.52 6.74 15.83
N LEU A 70 5.19 6.77 15.61
CA LEU A 70 4.27 7.49 16.49
C LEU A 70 4.25 6.85 17.89
N LYS A 71 4.33 7.67 18.94
CA LYS A 71 4.27 7.19 20.33
C LYS A 71 2.92 6.58 20.68
N THR A 72 1.85 7.11 20.09
CA THR A 72 0.47 6.64 20.25
C THR A 72 -0.03 6.17 18.89
N ASN A 73 -0.56 4.94 18.83
CA ASN A 73 -1.03 4.30 17.60
C ASN A 73 0.05 4.24 16.49
N PRO A 74 1.16 3.50 16.71
CA PRO A 74 2.24 3.38 15.73
C PRO A 74 1.80 2.68 14.44
N ILE A 75 0.70 1.93 14.48
CA ILE A 75 0.16 1.21 13.34
C ILE A 75 -1.05 1.99 12.80
N ILE A 76 -0.98 2.39 11.54
CA ILE A 76 -2.09 3.00 10.80
C ILE A 76 -2.55 1.99 9.75
N GLN A 77 -3.82 1.61 9.79
CA GLN A 77 -4.42 0.74 8.78
C GLN A 77 -5.40 1.54 7.92
N VAL A 78 -5.21 1.45 6.61
CA VAL A 78 -6.14 1.97 5.60
C VAL A 78 -6.70 0.78 4.84
N THR A 79 -8.02 0.79 4.62
CA THR A 79 -8.71 -0.32 3.94
C THR A 79 -9.38 0.22 2.69
N PHE A 80 -9.35 -0.57 1.62
CA PHE A 80 -10.23 -0.37 0.48
C PHE A 80 -10.90 -1.69 0.10
N ASP A 81 -12.11 -1.58 -0.40
CA ASP A 81 -12.89 -2.67 -0.97
C ASP A 81 -13.37 -2.28 -2.37
N ALA A 82 -13.59 -3.30 -3.20
CA ALA A 82 -14.06 -3.13 -4.56
C ALA A 82 -14.72 -4.42 -5.05
N GLU A 83 -15.70 -4.29 -5.95
CA GLU A 83 -16.22 -5.40 -6.75
C GLU A 83 -15.49 -5.41 -8.09
N VAL A 84 -14.71 -6.45 -8.37
CA VAL A 84 -13.99 -6.57 -9.64
C VAL A 84 -14.92 -7.20 -10.68
N THR A 85 -15.23 -6.46 -11.73
CA THR A 85 -16.08 -6.92 -12.83
C THR A 85 -15.29 -7.13 -14.12
N ARG A 86 -15.88 -7.81 -15.10
CA ARG A 86 -15.31 -7.95 -16.45
C ARG A 86 -15.38 -6.67 -17.26
#